data_AF-A0A956G1K2-F1
#
_entry.id   AF-A0A956G1K2-F1
#
_cell.length_a   1.000
_cell.length_b   1.000
_cell.length_c   1.000
_cell.angle_alpha   90.00
_cell.angle_beta   90.00
_cell.angle_gamma   90.00
#
_symmetry.space_group_name_H-M   'P 1'
#
loop_
_entity.id
_entity.type
_entity.pdbx_description
1 polymer ?
#
loop_
_entity_poly.entity_id
_entity_poly.type
_entity_poly.pdbx_seq_one_letter_code
_entity_poly.pdbx_strand_id
1 'polypeptide(L)'
;MTEKRAVPPPTTSYFGERTFNLETMRSKLPRNVYRAIEQTILAGAKLPPEHADVVAHAMKEWALEHGATHYCHWFQPLTGATAEKHDAFLHIESDGTPIERFSGSQLIQSEPDASSFPSGGMRATFEARGYTAWDPSSPAFIMTSGQSATLCIPSAFISYHGQALDEKTPLLRSSAALSRAATHLLQLLGHTDVDRVVTLLGVEQEYFLVDRGLYEQRADLVMAHRTLVGALPPKAQQLEDHYFGAIPDRVLDFMHEVERELYELGIPAKTRHNEVAPHQYELAPIHEGVNIAADHNLLIMETLRRVAKRKGLALLLHEKPFAEVNGSGKHNNWS
;
A
#
# COMPACT_ATOMS: atom_id res chain seq x y z
N MET A 1 -26.28 27.23 -22.61
CA MET A 1 -24.84 27.08 -22.89
C MET A 1 -24.43 25.75 -22.30
N THR A 2 -24.26 24.72 -23.13
CA THR A 2 -23.70 23.44 -22.70
C THR A 2 -22.22 23.66 -22.40
N GLU A 3 -21.83 23.63 -21.13
CA GLU A 3 -20.42 23.51 -20.75
C GLU A 3 -19.84 22.31 -21.50
N LYS A 4 -18.84 22.56 -22.35
CA LYS A 4 -18.05 21.47 -22.93
C LYS A 4 -17.43 20.73 -21.76
N ARG A 5 -17.91 19.52 -21.48
CA ARG A 5 -17.30 18.59 -20.51
C ARG A 5 -15.81 18.51 -20.87
N ALA A 6 -14.95 19.02 -20.00
CA ALA A 6 -13.50 18.96 -20.21
C ALA A 6 -13.12 17.48 -20.34
N VAL A 7 -12.36 17.16 -21.40
CA VAL A 7 -11.84 15.80 -21.58
C VAL A 7 -10.86 15.54 -20.44
N PRO A 8 -11.05 14.46 -19.65
CA PRO A 8 -10.11 14.15 -18.58
C PRO A 8 -8.71 13.91 -19.17
N PRO A 9 -7.63 14.28 -18.44
CA PRO A 9 -6.28 14.04 -18.91
C PRO A 9 -6.04 12.54 -19.12
N PRO A 10 -5.19 12.15 -20.08
CA PRO A 10 -4.85 10.75 -20.30
C PRO A 10 -4.16 10.18 -19.06
N THR A 11 -4.47 8.94 -18.68
CA THR A 11 -3.86 8.27 -17.50
C THR A 11 -2.34 8.33 -17.47
N THR A 12 -1.71 8.27 -18.65
CA THR A 12 -0.25 8.37 -18.79
C THR A 12 0.34 9.69 -18.29
N SER A 13 -0.43 10.78 -18.18
CA SER A 13 0.10 12.07 -17.73
C SER A 13 0.20 12.23 -16.22
N TYR A 14 -0.50 11.39 -15.45
CA TYR A 14 -0.53 11.44 -13.98
C TYR A 14 -0.15 10.10 -13.33
N PHE A 15 0.13 9.06 -14.12
CA PHE A 15 0.51 7.76 -13.60
C PHE A 15 1.85 7.86 -12.82
N GLY A 16 1.81 7.48 -11.54
CA GLY A 16 2.97 7.49 -10.65
C GLY A 16 3.42 8.89 -10.21
N GLU A 17 2.65 9.95 -10.47
CA GLU A 17 3.04 11.33 -10.14
C GLU A 17 3.29 11.53 -8.63
N ARG A 18 2.59 10.77 -7.77
CA ARG A 18 2.75 10.81 -6.31
C ARG A 18 3.73 9.77 -5.78
N THR A 19 4.61 9.25 -6.63
CA THR A 19 5.58 8.23 -6.26
C THR A 19 6.99 8.70 -6.56
N PHE A 20 7.89 8.59 -5.58
CA PHE A 20 9.32 8.83 -5.74
C PHE A 20 9.97 7.63 -6.43
N ASN A 21 9.50 7.32 -7.65
CA ASN A 21 9.90 6.16 -8.45
C ASN A 21 11.29 6.37 -9.10
N LEU A 22 11.77 5.39 -9.86
CA LEU A 22 13.08 5.46 -10.51
C LEU A 22 13.23 6.63 -11.50
N GLU A 23 12.15 7.06 -12.16
CA GLU A 23 12.16 8.21 -13.06
C GLU A 23 12.31 9.51 -12.27
N THR A 24 11.52 9.68 -11.21
CA THR A 24 11.63 10.82 -10.30
C THR A 24 13.01 10.88 -9.65
N MET A 25 13.50 9.75 -9.14
CA MET A 25 14.85 9.61 -8.58
C MET A 25 15.93 10.01 -9.59
N ARG A 26 15.80 9.59 -10.86
CA ARG A 26 16.76 9.94 -11.92
C ARG A 26 16.82 11.45 -12.17
N SER A 27 15.69 12.14 -12.06
CA SER A 27 15.62 13.60 -12.28
C SER A 27 16.09 14.42 -11.07
N LYS A 28 15.88 13.91 -9.84
CA LYS A 28 16.15 14.64 -8.59
C LYS A 28 17.50 14.32 -7.96
N LEU A 29 18.08 13.14 -8.23
CA LEU A 29 19.33 12.71 -7.60
C LEU A 29 20.55 12.91 -8.50
N PRO A 30 21.73 13.18 -7.91
CA PRO A 30 22.99 13.11 -8.63
C PRO A 30 23.21 11.74 -9.28
N ARG A 31 23.84 11.72 -10.46
CA ARG A 31 24.01 10.50 -11.28
C ARG A 31 24.67 9.33 -10.54
N ASN A 32 25.65 9.61 -9.68
CA ASN A 32 26.32 8.60 -8.86
C ASN A 32 25.38 8.01 -7.80
N VAL A 33 24.61 8.85 -7.12
CA VAL A 33 23.64 8.45 -6.08
C VAL A 33 22.50 7.63 -6.69
N TYR A 34 21.95 8.09 -7.82
CA TYR A 34 20.92 7.35 -8.56
C TYR A 34 21.37 5.94 -8.93
N ARG A 35 22.59 5.80 -9.50
CA ARG A 35 23.15 4.50 -9.86
C ARG A 35 23.34 3.59 -8.64
N ALA A 36 23.77 4.14 -7.51
CA ALA A 36 23.93 3.38 -6.28
C ALA A 36 22.58 2.84 -5.76
N ILE A 37 21.51 3.65 -5.82
CA ILE A 37 20.16 3.21 -5.43
C ILE A 37 19.63 2.15 -6.40
N GLU A 38 19.76 2.38 -7.71
CA GLU A 38 19.34 1.42 -8.74
C GLU A 38 20.01 0.06 -8.53
N GLN A 39 21.32 0.04 -8.28
CA GLN A 39 22.06 -1.16 -7.92
C GLN A 39 21.60 -1.76 -6.60
N THR A 40 21.31 -0.94 -5.59
CA THR A 40 20.82 -1.41 -4.28
C THR A 40 19.49 -2.17 -4.42
N ILE A 41 18.57 -1.64 -5.23
CA ILE A 41 17.26 -2.25 -5.51
C ILE A 41 17.43 -3.57 -6.30
N LEU A 42 18.24 -3.54 -7.35
CA LEU A 42 18.48 -4.70 -8.21
C LEU A 42 19.23 -5.82 -7.48
N ALA A 43 20.24 -5.49 -6.67
CA ALA A 43 21.04 -6.46 -5.93
C ALA A 43 20.44 -6.86 -4.58
N GLY A 44 19.44 -6.13 -4.08
CA GLY A 44 18.93 -6.30 -2.71
C GLY A 44 20.00 -5.95 -1.65
N ALA A 45 20.87 -5.00 -1.95
CA ALA A 45 21.95 -4.58 -1.09
C ALA A 45 21.49 -3.55 -0.04
N LYS A 46 22.39 -3.16 0.87
CA LYS A 46 22.16 -2.02 1.78
C LYS A 46 22.54 -0.73 1.07
N LEU A 47 21.74 0.32 1.28
CA LEU A 47 22.09 1.65 0.83
C LEU A 47 23.37 2.14 1.54
N PRO A 48 24.36 2.67 0.81
CA PRO A 48 25.52 3.29 1.43
C PRO A 48 25.11 4.47 2.32
N PRO A 49 25.55 4.54 3.59
CA PRO A 49 25.17 5.63 4.51
C PRO A 49 25.50 7.02 3.97
N GLU A 50 26.59 7.15 3.22
CA GLU A 50 27.04 8.39 2.55
C GLU A 50 26.05 8.93 1.51
N HIS A 51 25.12 8.11 1.02
CA HIS A 51 24.08 8.55 0.09
C HIS A 51 22.77 8.91 0.78
N ALA A 52 22.58 8.51 2.04
CA ALA A 52 21.30 8.62 2.73
C ALA A 52 20.83 10.07 2.89
N ASP A 53 21.73 10.98 3.27
CA ASP A 53 21.39 12.40 3.43
C ASP A 53 21.01 13.07 2.09
N VAL A 54 21.69 12.68 1.00
CA VAL A 54 21.37 13.20 -0.35
C VAL A 54 19.98 12.73 -0.79
N VAL A 55 19.66 11.46 -0.53
CA VAL A 55 18.34 10.89 -0.85
C VAL A 55 17.25 11.50 0.01
N ALA A 56 17.47 11.62 1.32
CA ALA A 56 16.51 12.23 2.23
C ALA A 56 16.23 13.69 1.83
N HIS A 57 17.26 14.47 1.52
CA HIS A 57 17.09 15.84 1.06
C HIS A 57 16.26 15.90 -0.24
N ALA A 58 16.61 15.11 -1.26
CA ALA A 58 15.86 15.10 -2.52
C ALA A 58 14.41 14.63 -2.36
N MET A 59 14.17 13.62 -1.51
CA MET A 59 12.84 13.10 -1.21
C MET A 59 12.00 14.14 -0.46
N LYS A 60 12.60 14.90 0.47
CA LYS A 60 11.95 16.01 1.18
C LYS A 60 11.55 17.13 0.22
N GLU A 61 12.49 17.62 -0.61
CA GLU A 61 12.19 18.69 -1.58
C GLU A 61 11.08 18.25 -2.55
N TRP A 62 11.14 17.02 -3.06
CA TRP A 62 10.06 16.47 -3.87
C TRP A 62 8.73 16.40 -3.11
N ALA A 63 8.73 15.99 -1.85
CA ALA A 63 7.52 15.93 -1.04
C ALA A 63 6.92 17.31 -0.78
N LEU A 64 7.75 18.31 -0.48
CA LEU A 64 7.33 19.70 -0.29
C LEU A 64 6.73 20.29 -1.57
N GLU A 65 7.30 20.00 -2.75
CA GLU A 65 6.74 20.41 -4.06
C GLU A 65 5.32 19.86 -4.28
N HIS A 66 4.99 18.72 -3.67
CA HIS A 66 3.68 18.08 -3.73
C HIS A 66 2.79 18.43 -2.51
N GLY A 67 3.17 19.45 -1.75
CA GLY A 67 2.39 19.98 -0.63
C GLY A 67 2.48 19.15 0.66
N ALA A 68 3.43 18.21 0.76
CA ALA A 68 3.60 17.42 1.96
C ALA A 68 4.12 18.29 3.11
N THR A 69 3.53 18.15 4.29
CA THR A 69 3.98 18.86 5.51
C THR A 69 4.59 17.91 6.54
N HIS A 70 4.30 16.62 6.39
CA HIS A 70 4.72 15.54 7.27
C HIS A 70 5.35 14.41 6.47
N TYR A 71 6.11 13.57 7.16
CA TYR A 71 6.52 12.26 6.68
C TYR A 71 6.15 11.19 7.70
N CYS A 72 6.08 9.94 7.25
CA CYS A 72 5.89 8.78 8.10
C CYS A 72 6.63 7.57 7.55
N HIS A 73 7.08 6.69 8.45
CA HIS A 73 7.40 5.33 8.05
C HIS A 73 6.09 4.55 7.99
N TRP A 74 5.78 4.04 6.80
CA TRP A 74 4.59 3.27 6.52
C TRP A 74 4.94 1.78 6.53
N PHE A 75 4.26 1.00 7.36
CA PHE A 75 4.56 -0.42 7.55
C PHE A 75 3.30 -1.20 7.98
N GLN A 76 3.34 -2.53 7.84
CA GLN A 76 2.25 -3.41 8.26
C GLN A 76 2.68 -4.25 9.47
N PRO A 77 2.37 -3.81 10.71
CA PRO A 77 2.60 -4.63 11.90
C PRO A 77 1.67 -5.86 11.94
N LEU A 78 1.89 -6.76 12.90
CA LEU A 78 1.08 -7.98 13.14
C LEU A 78 -0.36 -7.72 13.63
N THR A 79 -0.91 -6.54 13.37
CA THR A 79 -2.33 -6.18 13.64
C THR A 79 -3.24 -6.46 12.44
N GLY A 80 -2.68 -6.78 11.27
CA GLY A 80 -3.42 -7.00 10.03
C GLY A 80 -3.78 -5.72 9.26
N ALA A 81 -3.37 -4.54 9.74
CA ALA A 81 -3.54 -3.25 9.07
C ALA A 81 -2.22 -2.49 9.00
N THR A 82 -2.14 -1.49 8.12
CA THR A 82 -0.98 -0.59 8.04
C THR A 82 -0.96 0.38 9.21
N ALA A 83 0.23 0.79 9.63
CA ALA A 83 0.45 1.78 10.66
C ALA A 83 1.32 2.93 10.14
N GLU A 84 1.08 4.10 10.70
CA GLU A 84 1.81 5.32 10.40
C GLU A 84 1.90 6.21 11.64
N LYS A 85 3.05 6.86 11.82
CA LYS A 85 3.26 7.96 12.76
C LYS A 85 3.73 9.15 11.95
N HIS A 86 3.01 10.27 12.02
CA HIS A 86 3.30 11.46 11.23
C HIS A 86 4.23 12.38 12.01
N ASP A 87 5.43 12.59 11.49
CA ASP A 87 6.41 13.55 11.99
C ASP A 87 6.47 14.74 11.02
N ALA A 88 6.43 15.96 11.54
CA ALA A 88 6.49 17.16 10.71
C ALA A 88 7.91 17.37 10.15
N PHE A 89 8.02 17.94 8.96
CA PHE A 89 9.31 18.41 8.45
C PHE A 89 9.85 19.62 9.21
N LEU A 90 8.98 20.37 9.89
CA LEU A 90 9.35 21.56 10.64
C LEU A 90 10.32 21.23 11.78
N HIS A 91 11.47 21.87 11.75
CA HIS A 91 12.49 21.88 12.79
C HIS A 91 12.79 23.32 13.19
N ILE A 92 12.98 23.58 14.48
CA ILE A 92 13.37 24.90 14.99
C ILE A 92 14.86 24.85 15.31
N GLU A 93 15.66 25.64 14.61
CA GLU A 93 17.10 25.76 14.86
C GLU A 93 17.37 26.42 16.22
N SER A 94 18.62 26.32 16.70
CA SER A 94 19.01 26.82 18.03
C SER A 94 18.81 28.33 18.21
N ASP A 95 18.76 29.09 17.11
CA ASP A 95 18.50 30.52 17.08
C ASP A 95 17.00 30.88 17.00
N GLY A 96 16.12 29.86 16.96
CA GLY A 96 14.68 30.02 16.83
C GLY A 96 14.16 30.04 15.38
N THR A 97 15.02 29.91 14.37
CA THR A 97 14.61 29.93 12.95
C THR A 97 13.88 28.63 12.58
N PRO A 98 12.65 28.70 12.03
CA PRO A 98 11.97 27.53 11.50
C PRO A 98 12.55 27.12 10.15
N ILE A 99 12.83 25.82 9.98
CA ILE A 99 13.27 25.23 8.72
C ILE A 99 12.61 23.87 8.48
N GLU A 100 12.46 23.47 7.22
CA GLU A 100 12.06 22.10 6.88
C GLU A 100 13.31 21.19 6.76
N ARG A 101 13.40 20.19 7.63
CA ARG A 101 14.52 19.25 7.71
C ARG A 101 14.06 17.81 7.64
N PHE A 102 14.80 17.01 6.89
CA PHE A 102 14.68 15.56 6.84
C PHE A 102 16.07 14.97 6.56
N SER A 103 16.61 14.19 7.50
CA SER A 103 17.97 13.65 7.42
C SER A 103 18.00 12.20 6.93
N GLY A 104 19.16 11.76 6.45
CA GLY A 104 19.40 10.36 6.10
C GLY A 104 19.24 9.41 7.27
N SER A 105 19.53 9.86 8.50
CA SER A 105 19.27 9.07 9.70
C SER A 105 17.78 8.83 9.92
N GLN A 106 16.94 9.85 9.72
CA GLN A 106 15.48 9.73 9.80
C GLN A 106 14.94 8.87 8.66
N LEU A 107 15.52 8.96 7.46
CA LEU A 107 15.13 8.13 6.32
C LEU A 107 15.45 6.64 6.54
N ILE A 108 16.66 6.32 7.01
CA ILE A 108 17.09 4.92 7.17
C ILE A 108 16.31 4.24 8.29
N GLN A 109 16.14 4.92 9.42
CA GLN A 109 15.56 4.32 10.63
C GLN A 109 14.74 5.32 11.43
N SER A 110 13.57 4.89 11.90
CA SER A 110 12.76 5.64 12.86
C SER A 110 12.32 4.76 14.04
N GLU A 111 11.94 5.40 15.14
CA GLU A 111 11.40 4.76 16.34
C GLU A 111 9.91 5.18 16.45
N PRO A 112 8.99 4.43 15.83
CA PRO A 112 7.59 4.58 16.19
C PRO A 112 7.43 4.09 17.62
N ASP A 113 6.90 4.90 18.52
CA ASP A 113 6.57 4.47 19.88
C ASP A 113 5.69 3.21 19.80
N ALA A 114 6.33 2.06 20.04
CA ALA A 114 5.83 0.74 19.68
C ALA A 114 5.21 0.00 20.86
N SER A 115 5.08 0.67 22.01
CA SER A 115 4.60 0.11 23.26
C SER A 115 3.20 -0.52 23.15
N SER A 116 2.38 -0.06 22.20
CA SER A 116 0.99 -0.49 22.02
C SER A 116 0.77 -1.54 20.93
N PHE A 117 1.80 -1.92 20.14
CA PHE A 117 1.63 -2.93 19.10
C PHE A 117 1.62 -4.35 19.68
N PRO A 118 0.76 -5.27 19.19
CA PRO A 118 0.77 -6.67 19.61
C PRO A 118 2.14 -7.30 19.36
N SER A 119 2.66 -7.98 20.38
CA SER A 119 3.99 -8.58 20.34
C SER A 119 3.96 -10.12 20.42
N GLY A 120 2.77 -10.72 20.46
CA GLY A 120 2.62 -12.18 20.64
C GLY A 120 3.23 -12.71 21.94
N GLY A 121 3.41 -11.86 22.96
CA GLY A 121 4.06 -12.23 24.23
C GLY A 121 5.59 -12.28 24.16
N MET A 122 6.20 -11.89 23.04
CA MET A 122 7.67 -11.93 22.84
C MET A 122 8.44 -10.80 23.55
N ARG A 123 7.77 -9.96 24.36
CA ARG A 123 8.37 -8.74 24.94
C ARG A 123 7.93 -8.47 26.37
N ALA A 124 8.86 -7.98 27.19
CA ALA A 124 8.54 -7.22 28.40
C ALA A 124 8.26 -5.75 28.05
N THR A 125 7.36 -5.09 28.78
CA THR A 125 6.90 -3.71 28.49
C THR A 125 8.01 -2.65 28.45
N PHE A 126 9.12 -2.87 29.17
CA PHE A 126 10.28 -1.95 29.16
C PHE A 126 11.19 -2.10 27.93
N GLU A 127 11.09 -3.22 27.20
CA GLU A 127 11.83 -3.53 25.97
C GLU A 127 10.97 -3.34 24.71
N ALA A 128 9.78 -2.76 24.86
CA ALA A 128 8.78 -2.65 23.80
C ALA A 128 9.13 -1.65 22.67
N ARG A 129 10.40 -1.20 22.59
CA ARG A 129 10.89 -0.37 21.49
C ARG A 129 10.85 -1.17 20.19
N GLY A 130 10.41 -0.50 19.13
CA GLY A 130 10.39 -1.04 17.79
C GLY A 130 11.04 -0.04 16.85
N TYR A 131 11.68 -0.54 15.81
CA TYR A 131 12.40 0.29 14.85
C TYR A 131 11.85 0.00 13.46
N THR A 132 11.58 1.07 12.72
CA THR A 132 11.31 0.97 11.29
C THR A 132 12.61 1.10 10.52
N ALA A 133 12.78 0.33 9.47
CA ALA A 133 13.89 0.43 8.54
C ALA A 133 13.34 0.60 7.12
N TRP A 134 13.78 1.64 6.41
CA TRP A 134 13.31 1.89 5.04
C TRP A 134 13.66 0.73 4.11
N ASP A 135 12.66 0.29 3.35
CA ASP A 135 12.79 -0.67 2.26
C ASP A 135 12.90 0.07 0.92
N PRO A 136 14.11 0.24 0.36
CA PRO A 136 14.30 0.97 -0.89
C PRO A 136 13.74 0.24 -2.12
N SER A 137 13.40 -1.05 -1.99
CA SER A 137 12.80 -1.80 -3.10
C SER A 137 11.36 -1.40 -3.36
N SER A 138 10.71 -0.77 -2.38
CA SER A 138 9.37 -0.17 -2.51
C SER A 138 9.48 1.36 -2.49
N PRO A 139 9.00 2.06 -3.54
CA PRO A 139 9.20 3.50 -3.66
C PRO A 139 8.38 4.26 -2.61
N ALA A 140 8.96 5.34 -2.07
CA ALA A 140 8.21 6.27 -1.23
C ALA A 140 7.10 6.95 -2.04
N PHE A 141 5.98 7.26 -1.40
CA PHE A 141 4.81 7.81 -2.05
C PHE A 141 4.17 8.91 -1.21
N ILE A 142 3.27 9.69 -1.81
CA ILE A 142 2.56 10.77 -1.12
C ILE A 142 1.10 10.43 -0.98
N MET A 143 0.65 10.38 0.27
CA MET A 143 -0.76 10.25 0.61
C MET A 143 -1.35 11.63 0.87
N THR A 144 -2.40 11.97 0.12
CA THR A 144 -3.17 13.20 0.28
C THR A 144 -4.39 12.95 1.16
N SER A 145 -4.59 13.78 2.18
CA SER A 145 -5.76 13.75 3.06
C SER A 145 -6.36 15.14 3.18
N GLY A 146 -7.42 15.41 2.43
CA GLY A 146 -8.03 16.74 2.37
C GLY A 146 -7.05 17.77 1.79
N GLN A 147 -6.59 18.69 2.63
CA GLN A 147 -5.66 19.76 2.24
C GLN A 147 -4.19 19.48 2.60
N SER A 148 -3.90 18.38 3.30
CA SER A 148 -2.54 18.01 3.67
C SER A 148 -2.04 16.82 2.85
N ALA A 149 -0.73 16.75 2.67
CA ALA A 149 -0.04 15.59 2.15
C ALA A 149 1.01 15.09 3.14
N THR A 150 1.24 13.78 3.11
CA THR A 150 2.25 13.11 3.92
C THR A 150 3.13 12.26 3.02
N LEU A 151 4.46 12.39 3.18
CA LEU A 151 5.43 11.49 2.58
C LEU A 151 5.43 10.15 3.33
N CYS A 152 5.02 9.08 2.67
CA CYS A 152 5.00 7.73 3.22
C CYS A 152 6.23 6.94 2.75
N ILE A 153 6.99 6.40 3.70
CA ILE A 153 8.25 5.69 3.47
C ILE A 153 8.03 4.20 3.79
N PRO A 154 7.90 3.32 2.76
CA PRO A 154 7.71 1.88 2.98
C PRO A 154 8.82 1.30 3.86
N SER A 155 8.45 0.67 4.96
CA SER A 155 9.43 0.24 5.96
C SER A 155 9.13 -1.14 6.49
N ALA A 156 10.20 -1.86 6.84
CA ALA A 156 10.14 -3.03 7.71
C ALA A 156 10.07 -2.59 9.17
N PHE A 157 9.43 -3.36 10.04
CA PHE A 157 9.30 -3.06 11.48
C PHE A 157 9.82 -4.22 12.34
N ILE A 158 10.84 -3.93 13.15
CA ILE A 158 11.63 -4.92 13.88
C ILE A 158 11.79 -4.57 15.36
N SER A 159 12.05 -5.58 16.18
CA SER A 159 12.37 -5.41 17.60
C SER A 159 13.79 -4.89 17.83
N TYR A 160 14.05 -4.43 19.06
CA TYR A 160 15.41 -4.13 19.51
C TYR A 160 16.39 -5.31 19.28
N HIS A 161 15.90 -6.55 19.38
CA HIS A 161 16.69 -7.77 19.13
C HIS A 161 16.63 -8.27 17.68
N GLY A 162 16.03 -7.51 16.74
CA GLY A 162 15.96 -7.87 15.32
C GLY A 162 14.89 -8.91 14.96
N GLN A 163 13.94 -9.17 15.86
CA GLN A 163 12.78 -10.01 15.56
C GLN A 163 11.82 -9.23 14.65
N ALA A 164 11.18 -9.92 13.71
CA ALA A 164 10.16 -9.33 12.85
C ALA A 164 8.88 -9.06 13.67
N LEU A 165 8.33 -7.86 13.53
CA LEU A 165 7.05 -7.45 14.12
C LEU A 165 6.05 -7.01 13.05
N ASP A 166 6.35 -7.37 11.81
CA ASP A 166 5.64 -7.01 10.61
C ASP A 166 5.48 -8.21 9.70
N GLU A 167 4.66 -8.03 8.68
CA GLU A 167 4.47 -9.02 7.62
C GLU A 167 5.51 -8.87 6.49
N LYS A 168 6.11 -7.68 6.34
CA LYS A 168 7.10 -7.41 5.29
C LYS A 168 8.42 -8.15 5.52
N THR A 169 8.98 -8.12 6.73
CA THR A 169 10.26 -8.80 7.00
C THR A 169 10.20 -10.31 6.72
N PRO A 170 9.17 -11.06 7.18
CA PRO A 170 9.00 -12.47 6.81
C PRO A 170 8.86 -12.69 5.30
N LEU A 171 8.10 -11.84 4.59
CA LEU A 171 7.92 -11.93 3.14
C LEU A 171 9.24 -11.77 2.38
N LEU A 172 10.05 -10.77 2.75
CA LEU A 172 11.37 -10.53 2.14
C LEU A 172 12.33 -11.70 2.42
N ARG A 173 12.33 -12.24 3.64
CA ARG A 173 13.15 -13.41 4.01
C ARG A 173 12.72 -14.67 3.24
N SER A 174 11.42 -14.88 3.09
CA SER A 174 10.85 -15.99 2.30
C SER A 174 11.26 -15.89 0.83
N SER A 175 11.11 -14.71 0.23
CA SER A 175 11.50 -14.44 -1.15
C SER A 175 13.00 -14.69 -1.38
N ALA A 176 13.85 -14.25 -0.45
CA ALA A 176 15.29 -14.49 -0.52
C ALA A 176 15.64 -15.99 -0.39
N ALA A 177 14.93 -16.73 0.47
CA ALA A 177 15.12 -18.18 0.61
C ALA A 177 14.74 -18.94 -0.66
N LEU A 178 13.59 -18.59 -1.25
CA LEU A 178 13.13 -19.15 -2.51
C LEU A 178 14.12 -18.86 -3.64
N SER A 179 14.58 -17.61 -3.78
CA SER A 179 15.55 -17.24 -4.81
C SER A 179 16.83 -18.07 -4.70
N ARG A 180 17.38 -18.28 -3.49
CA ARG A 180 18.58 -19.11 -3.32
C ARG A 180 18.36 -20.56 -3.74
N ALA A 181 17.21 -21.14 -3.35
CA ALA A 181 16.88 -22.51 -3.71
C ALA A 181 16.67 -22.67 -5.22
N ALA A 182 15.95 -21.74 -5.84
CA ALA A 182 15.68 -21.75 -7.28
C ALA A 182 16.97 -21.54 -8.09
N THR A 183 17.83 -20.59 -7.71
CA THR A 183 19.13 -20.39 -8.35
C THR A 183 20.01 -21.65 -8.25
N HIS A 184 20.06 -22.31 -7.09
CA HIS A 184 20.83 -23.54 -6.93
C HIS A 184 20.30 -24.66 -7.83
N LEU A 185 18.98 -24.82 -7.95
CA LEU A 185 18.38 -25.78 -8.88
C LEU A 185 18.74 -25.46 -10.34
N LEU A 186 18.68 -24.19 -10.74
CA LEU A 186 19.03 -23.76 -12.10
C LEU A 186 20.50 -24.05 -12.44
N GLN A 187 21.40 -23.84 -11.49
CA GLN A 187 22.82 -24.19 -11.64
C GLN A 187 23.01 -25.70 -11.89
N LEU A 188 22.28 -26.56 -11.16
CA LEU A 188 22.30 -28.01 -11.37
C LEU A 188 21.73 -28.43 -12.73
N LEU A 189 20.81 -27.64 -13.28
CA LEU A 189 20.24 -27.83 -14.63
C LEU A 189 21.11 -27.25 -15.75
N GLY A 190 22.27 -26.66 -15.42
CA GLY A 190 23.23 -26.11 -16.39
C GLY A 190 23.07 -24.61 -16.67
N HIS A 191 22.17 -23.91 -15.98
CA HIS A 191 22.01 -22.46 -16.06
C HIS A 191 22.85 -21.77 -14.99
N THR A 192 24.11 -21.45 -15.32
CA THR A 192 25.08 -20.86 -14.38
C THR A 192 25.14 -19.34 -14.41
N ASP A 193 24.39 -18.69 -15.30
CA ASP A 193 24.32 -17.25 -15.52
C ASP A 193 23.16 -16.57 -14.75
N VAL A 194 22.40 -17.34 -13.97
CA VAL A 194 21.28 -16.82 -13.18
C VAL A 194 21.72 -16.50 -11.75
N ASP A 195 21.75 -15.22 -11.40
CA ASP A 195 22.12 -14.78 -10.05
C ASP A 195 20.94 -14.71 -9.07
N ARG A 196 19.73 -14.46 -9.58
CA ARG A 196 18.55 -14.19 -8.76
C ARG A 196 17.26 -14.61 -9.48
N VAL A 197 16.34 -15.20 -8.72
CA VAL A 197 14.98 -15.50 -9.16
C VAL A 197 14.02 -14.57 -8.42
N VAL A 198 13.14 -13.90 -9.17
CA VAL A 198 12.16 -12.95 -8.63
C VAL A 198 10.79 -13.56 -8.77
N THR A 199 10.05 -13.60 -7.65
CA THR A 199 8.64 -13.99 -7.64
C THR A 199 7.73 -12.82 -7.98
N LEU A 200 6.78 -13.08 -8.85
CA LEU A 200 5.72 -12.15 -9.22
C LEU A 200 4.42 -12.56 -8.54
N LEU A 201 3.57 -11.55 -8.29
CA LEU A 201 2.27 -11.73 -7.66
C LEU A 201 1.25 -10.80 -8.32
N GLY A 202 0.13 -11.36 -8.77
CA GLY A 202 -1.08 -10.62 -9.14
C GLY A 202 -2.18 -10.87 -8.12
N VAL A 203 -2.65 -9.81 -7.46
CA VAL A 203 -3.65 -9.92 -6.39
C VAL A 203 -5.02 -9.47 -6.88
N GLU A 204 -6.01 -10.36 -6.84
CA GLU A 204 -7.41 -10.03 -7.14
C GLU A 204 -8.12 -9.68 -5.83
N GLN A 205 -8.60 -8.43 -5.69
CA GLN A 205 -9.19 -7.93 -4.45
C GLN A 205 -10.71 -7.83 -4.59
N GLU A 206 -11.43 -8.76 -3.96
CA GLU A 206 -12.88 -8.67 -3.84
C GLU A 206 -13.31 -7.83 -2.62
N TYR A 207 -14.51 -7.24 -2.72
CA TYR A 207 -15.11 -6.44 -1.65
C TYR A 207 -16.61 -6.24 -1.86
N PHE A 208 -17.33 -5.85 -0.80
CA PHE A 208 -18.71 -5.39 -0.89
C PHE A 208 -18.82 -3.88 -0.69
N LEU A 209 -19.80 -3.25 -1.33
CA LEU A 209 -20.20 -1.86 -1.09
C LEU A 209 -21.66 -1.78 -0.69
N VAL A 210 -21.93 -1.17 0.47
CA VAL A 210 -23.29 -0.88 0.90
C VAL A 210 -23.50 0.62 1.04
N ASP A 211 -24.76 1.05 0.96
CA ASP A 211 -25.09 2.43 1.31
C ASP A 211 -24.70 2.72 2.77
N ARG A 212 -24.01 3.84 2.99
CA ARG A 212 -23.50 4.16 4.31
C ARG A 212 -24.60 4.41 5.35
N GLY A 213 -25.72 5.01 4.94
CA GLY A 213 -26.84 5.26 5.84
C GLY A 213 -27.50 3.95 6.30
N LEU A 214 -27.53 2.92 5.45
CA LEU A 214 -28.00 1.59 5.81
C LEU A 214 -26.98 0.83 6.70
N TYR A 215 -25.69 0.97 6.40
CA TYR A 215 -24.61 0.40 7.22
C TYR A 215 -24.66 0.92 8.66
N GLU A 216 -24.81 2.23 8.85
CA GLU A 216 -24.84 2.87 10.17
C GLU A 216 -26.07 2.48 11.01
N GLN A 217 -27.16 2.03 10.37
CA GLN A 217 -28.33 1.48 11.06
C GLN A 217 -28.11 0.05 11.58
N ARG A 218 -27.01 -0.61 11.21
CA ARG A 218 -26.70 -2.00 11.54
C ARG A 218 -25.49 -2.07 12.46
N ALA A 219 -25.75 -2.08 13.77
CA ALA A 219 -24.68 -2.14 14.79
C ALA A 219 -23.75 -3.35 14.62
N ASP A 220 -24.28 -4.48 14.15
CA ASP A 220 -23.49 -5.68 13.85
C ASP A 220 -22.51 -5.46 12.69
N LEU A 221 -22.95 -4.83 11.59
CA LEU A 221 -22.05 -4.44 10.51
C LEU A 221 -21.00 -3.41 10.97
N VAL A 222 -21.40 -2.44 11.80
CA VAL A 222 -20.49 -1.40 12.29
C VAL A 222 -19.38 -1.97 13.19
N MET A 223 -19.72 -2.91 14.07
CA MET A 223 -18.79 -3.45 15.07
C MET A 223 -18.04 -4.70 14.62
N ALA A 224 -18.70 -5.58 13.86
CA ALA A 224 -18.15 -6.87 13.46
C ALA A 224 -17.78 -6.94 11.97
N HIS A 225 -18.11 -5.91 11.17
CA HIS A 225 -17.90 -5.89 9.71
C HIS A 225 -18.61 -7.01 8.93
N ARG A 226 -19.55 -7.69 9.59
CA ARG A 226 -20.42 -8.73 9.03
C ARG A 226 -21.76 -8.73 9.74
N THR A 227 -22.78 -9.29 9.12
CA THR A 227 -24.06 -9.50 9.78
C THR A 227 -23.94 -10.63 10.81
N LEU A 228 -24.52 -10.41 11.99
CA LEU A 228 -24.63 -11.43 13.04
C LEU A 228 -26.02 -12.06 13.03
N VAL A 229 -27.02 -11.29 12.60
CA VAL A 229 -28.42 -11.73 12.45
C VAL A 229 -28.98 -11.17 11.15
N GLY A 230 -29.94 -11.88 10.56
CA GLY A 230 -30.60 -11.44 9.34
C GLY A 230 -31.31 -12.60 8.66
N ALA A 231 -32.46 -12.31 8.06
CA ALA A 231 -33.14 -13.24 7.17
C ALA A 231 -32.65 -13.01 5.74
N LEU A 232 -32.71 -14.05 4.90
CA LEU A 232 -32.51 -13.91 3.47
C LEU A 232 -33.50 -12.89 2.88
N PRO A 233 -33.05 -12.03 1.96
CA PRO A 233 -33.96 -11.14 1.26
C PRO A 233 -34.94 -11.96 0.40
N PRO A 234 -36.17 -11.47 0.16
CA PRO A 234 -37.15 -12.16 -0.70
C PRO A 234 -36.62 -12.47 -2.12
N LYS A 235 -35.67 -11.66 -2.59
CA LYS A 235 -34.85 -11.92 -3.77
C LYS A 235 -33.41 -12.20 -3.30
N ALA A 236 -33.14 -13.45 -2.93
CA ALA A 236 -31.80 -13.93 -2.62
C ALA A 236 -30.96 -14.07 -3.88
N GLN A 237 -29.65 -14.30 -3.71
CA GLN A 237 -28.75 -14.60 -4.82
C GLN A 237 -29.33 -15.78 -5.63
N GLN A 238 -29.75 -15.53 -6.86
CA GLN A 238 -30.25 -16.59 -7.74
C GLN A 238 -29.08 -17.19 -8.53
N LEU A 239 -29.24 -18.41 -9.03
CA LEU A 239 -28.22 -19.12 -9.86
C LEU A 239 -27.73 -18.31 -11.07
N GLU A 240 -28.41 -17.22 -11.43
CA GLU A 240 -28.17 -16.36 -12.58
C GLU A 240 -28.04 -14.86 -12.21
N ASP A 241 -27.70 -14.50 -10.97
CA ASP A 241 -27.31 -13.10 -10.75
C ASP A 241 -26.03 -12.81 -11.55
N HIS A 242 -26.18 -11.90 -12.51
CA HIS A 242 -25.27 -11.71 -13.65
C HIS A 242 -23.85 -11.36 -13.20
N TYR A 243 -22.99 -12.38 -13.07
CA TYR A 243 -21.55 -12.20 -13.11
C TYR A 243 -21.20 -11.39 -14.37
N PHE A 244 -20.43 -10.30 -14.22
CA PHE A 244 -20.18 -9.29 -15.26
C PHE A 244 -21.42 -8.50 -15.75
N GLY A 245 -22.47 -8.38 -14.95
CA GLY A 245 -23.60 -7.48 -15.22
C GLY A 245 -23.20 -6.00 -15.27
N ALA A 246 -24.13 -5.11 -15.64
CA ALA A 246 -23.88 -3.67 -15.62
C ALA A 246 -23.62 -3.16 -14.20
N ILE A 247 -22.54 -2.39 -14.01
CA ILE A 247 -22.19 -1.78 -12.72
C ILE A 247 -23.07 -0.52 -12.53
N PRO A 248 -23.73 -0.34 -11.37
CA PRO A 248 -24.50 0.88 -11.10
C PRO A 248 -23.64 2.16 -11.20
N ASP A 249 -24.18 3.24 -11.76
CA ASP A 249 -23.44 4.50 -11.98
C ASP A 249 -22.76 5.04 -10.71
N ARG A 250 -23.45 4.96 -9.56
CA ARG A 250 -22.89 5.36 -8.25
C ARG A 250 -21.62 4.58 -7.89
N VAL A 251 -21.55 3.31 -8.28
CA VAL A 251 -20.41 2.43 -8.02
C VAL A 251 -19.32 2.66 -9.05
N LEU A 252 -19.68 2.88 -10.33
CA LEU A 252 -18.70 3.29 -11.34
C LEU A 252 -18.01 4.61 -10.97
N ASP A 253 -18.74 5.59 -10.44
CA ASP A 253 -18.18 6.85 -9.95
C ASP A 253 -17.26 6.66 -8.74
N PHE A 254 -17.51 5.65 -7.91
CA PHE A 254 -16.59 5.23 -6.85
C PHE A 254 -15.33 4.59 -7.45
N MET A 255 -15.50 3.61 -8.34
CA MET A 255 -14.39 2.87 -8.96
C MET A 255 -13.48 3.80 -9.78
N HIS A 256 -14.03 4.77 -10.52
CA HIS A 256 -13.24 5.75 -11.26
C HIS A 256 -12.36 6.62 -10.35
N GLU A 257 -12.86 7.01 -9.17
CA GLU A 257 -12.07 7.79 -8.22
C GLU A 257 -11.01 6.94 -7.53
N VAL A 258 -11.31 5.68 -7.22
CA VAL A 258 -10.32 4.70 -6.74
C VAL A 258 -9.20 4.54 -7.76
N GLU A 259 -9.53 4.20 -9.00
CA GLU A 259 -8.54 3.99 -10.07
C GLU A 259 -7.67 5.22 -10.29
N ARG A 260 -8.26 6.43 -10.30
CA ARG A 260 -7.48 7.65 -10.43
C ARG A 260 -6.44 7.79 -9.31
N GLU A 261 -6.84 7.61 -8.05
CA GLU A 261 -5.89 7.67 -6.91
C GLU A 261 -4.84 6.56 -6.97
N LEU A 262 -5.21 5.35 -7.40
CA LEU A 262 -4.27 4.25 -7.59
C LEU A 262 -3.24 4.56 -8.69
N TYR A 263 -3.68 5.12 -9.82
CA TYR A 263 -2.79 5.53 -10.90
C TYR A 263 -1.86 6.66 -10.46
N GLU A 264 -2.32 7.65 -9.72
CA GLU A 264 -1.46 8.69 -9.13
C GLU A 264 -0.36 8.10 -8.24
N LEU A 265 -0.68 7.01 -7.51
CA LEU A 265 0.26 6.21 -6.70
C LEU A 265 1.09 5.20 -7.52
N GLY A 266 0.95 5.16 -8.85
CA GLY A 266 1.69 4.25 -9.72
C GLY A 266 1.22 2.79 -9.65
N ILE A 267 0.05 2.53 -9.08
CA ILE A 267 -0.53 1.19 -8.95
C ILE A 267 -1.28 0.85 -10.25
N PRO A 268 -0.89 -0.21 -10.98
CA PRO A 268 -1.42 -0.52 -12.31
C PRO A 268 -2.74 -1.30 -12.24
N ALA A 269 -3.78 -0.70 -11.65
CA ALA A 269 -5.14 -1.26 -11.67
C ALA A 269 -5.57 -1.55 -13.12
N LYS A 270 -6.05 -2.77 -13.40
CA LYS A 270 -6.28 -3.24 -14.77
C LYS A 270 -7.72 -3.65 -15.04
N THR A 271 -8.30 -4.42 -14.13
CA THR A 271 -9.67 -4.93 -14.26
C THR A 271 -10.50 -4.54 -13.05
N ARG A 272 -11.78 -4.30 -13.31
CA ARG A 272 -12.83 -4.13 -12.30
C ARG A 272 -14.13 -4.73 -12.83
N HIS A 273 -14.91 -5.36 -11.98
CA HIS A 273 -16.22 -5.89 -12.35
C HIS A 273 -17.11 -6.15 -11.14
N ASN A 274 -18.39 -6.44 -11.42
CA ASN A 274 -19.28 -7.09 -10.47
C ASN A 274 -18.84 -8.53 -10.24
N GLU A 275 -18.99 -8.99 -9.01
CA GLU A 275 -18.86 -10.39 -8.62
C GLU A 275 -20.22 -11.09 -8.58
N VAL A 276 -20.25 -12.37 -8.19
CA VAL A 276 -21.47 -13.19 -8.20
C VAL A 276 -22.52 -12.70 -7.19
N ALA A 277 -22.13 -12.22 -6.01
CA ALA A 277 -23.12 -11.74 -5.03
C ALA A 277 -23.58 -10.30 -5.29
N PRO A 278 -24.81 -9.94 -4.90
CA PRO A 278 -25.29 -8.57 -4.97
C PRO A 278 -24.37 -7.62 -4.20
N HIS A 279 -24.01 -6.51 -4.85
CA HIS A 279 -23.11 -5.51 -4.29
C HIS A 279 -21.68 -6.01 -3.98
N GLN A 280 -21.27 -7.13 -4.56
CA GLN A 280 -19.90 -7.61 -4.55
C GLN A 280 -19.17 -7.15 -5.82
N TYR A 281 -17.91 -6.77 -5.68
CA TYR A 281 -17.08 -6.30 -6.78
C TYR A 281 -15.65 -6.81 -6.62
N GLU A 282 -14.90 -6.76 -7.71
CA GLU A 282 -13.47 -7.09 -7.75
C GLU A 282 -12.67 -5.94 -8.38
N LEU A 283 -11.43 -5.77 -7.93
CA LEU A 283 -10.39 -4.99 -8.59
C LEU A 283 -9.10 -5.81 -8.64
N ALA A 284 -8.48 -5.91 -9.82
CA ALA A 284 -7.18 -6.56 -9.99
C ALA A 284 -6.17 -5.65 -10.72
N PRO A 285 -4.96 -5.45 -10.18
CA PRO A 285 -3.85 -4.82 -10.87
C PRO A 285 -3.08 -5.83 -11.75
N ILE A 286 -2.17 -5.31 -12.58
CA ILE A 286 -1.16 -6.14 -13.26
C ILE A 286 -0.25 -6.76 -12.20
N HIS A 287 0.26 -7.98 -12.45
CA HIS A 287 1.21 -8.63 -11.55
C HIS A 287 2.51 -7.83 -11.46
N GLU A 288 3.12 -7.83 -10.27
CA GLU A 288 4.36 -7.11 -9.98
C GLU A 288 5.27 -7.98 -9.11
N GLY A 289 6.49 -7.53 -8.82
CA GLY A 289 7.35 -8.21 -7.85
C GLY A 289 6.63 -8.35 -6.50
N VAL A 290 6.71 -9.52 -5.88
CA VAL A 290 5.86 -9.90 -4.73
C VAL A 290 5.82 -8.87 -3.59
N ASN A 291 6.95 -8.19 -3.30
CA ASN A 291 7.02 -7.15 -2.27
C ASN A 291 6.20 -5.90 -2.66
N ILE A 292 6.34 -5.45 -3.91
CA ILE A 292 5.59 -4.32 -4.47
C ILE A 292 4.10 -4.66 -4.54
N ALA A 293 3.76 -5.84 -5.05
CA ALA A 293 2.37 -6.28 -5.17
C ALA A 293 1.66 -6.33 -3.81
N ALA A 294 2.36 -6.75 -2.75
CA ALA A 294 1.84 -6.74 -1.38
C ALA A 294 1.59 -5.31 -0.88
N ASP A 295 2.58 -4.42 -1.01
CA ASP A 295 2.44 -3.01 -0.63
C ASP A 295 1.31 -2.31 -1.40
N HIS A 296 1.24 -2.53 -2.72
CA HIS A 296 0.19 -2.00 -3.58
C HIS A 296 -1.19 -2.53 -3.18
N ASN A 297 -1.34 -3.81 -2.80
CA ASN A 297 -2.63 -4.31 -2.30
C ASN A 297 -3.05 -3.64 -0.99
N LEU A 298 -2.12 -3.37 -0.08
CA LEU A 298 -2.42 -2.59 1.15
C LEU A 298 -2.93 -1.19 0.81
N LEU A 299 -2.29 -0.52 -0.16
CA LEU A 299 -2.72 0.79 -0.65
C LEU A 299 -4.06 0.74 -1.40
N ILE A 300 -4.35 -0.34 -2.13
CA ILE A 300 -5.66 -0.58 -2.75
C ILE A 300 -6.72 -0.64 -1.66
N MET A 301 -6.54 -1.46 -0.62
CA MET A 301 -7.52 -1.58 0.46
C MET A 301 -7.76 -0.26 1.19
N GLU A 302 -6.71 0.53 1.42
CA GLU A 302 -6.85 1.83 2.07
C GLU A 302 -7.52 2.88 1.15
N THR A 303 -7.17 2.89 -0.13
CA THR A 303 -7.80 3.76 -1.14
C THR A 303 -9.29 3.46 -1.28
N LEU A 304 -9.65 2.17 -1.39
CA LEU A 304 -11.05 1.72 -1.40
C LEU A 304 -11.80 2.26 -0.17
N ARG A 305 -11.21 2.16 1.03
CA ARG A 305 -11.84 2.60 2.29
C ARG A 305 -12.07 4.11 2.31
N ARG A 306 -11.06 4.89 1.94
CA ARG A 306 -11.13 6.36 1.87
C ARG A 306 -12.15 6.86 0.86
N VAL A 307 -12.10 6.34 -0.37
CA VAL A 307 -12.99 6.75 -1.44
C VAL A 307 -14.44 6.35 -1.10
N ALA A 308 -14.66 5.17 -0.53
CA ALA A 308 -16.00 4.71 -0.14
C ALA A 308 -16.64 5.70 0.84
N LYS A 309 -15.88 6.11 1.87
CA LYS A 309 -16.32 7.13 2.83
C LYS A 309 -16.72 8.44 2.15
N ARG A 310 -15.93 8.95 1.20
CA ARG A 310 -16.24 10.19 0.46
C ARG A 310 -17.46 10.06 -0.45
N LYS A 311 -17.72 8.85 -0.98
CA LYS A 311 -18.87 8.54 -1.84
C LYS A 311 -20.14 8.15 -1.07
N GLY A 312 -20.14 8.29 0.26
CA GLY A 312 -21.27 7.89 1.10
C GLY A 312 -21.55 6.38 1.03
N LEU A 313 -20.53 5.58 0.80
CA LEU A 313 -20.57 4.11 0.78
C LEU A 313 -19.82 3.56 1.99
N ALA A 314 -20.20 2.37 2.46
CA ALA A 314 -19.39 1.60 3.39
C ALA A 314 -18.79 0.40 2.65
N LEU A 315 -17.46 0.30 2.73
CA LEU A 315 -16.68 -0.82 2.20
C LEU A 315 -16.63 -1.95 3.22
N LEU A 316 -16.94 -3.17 2.80
CA LEU A 316 -16.75 -4.38 3.61
C LEU A 316 -15.68 -5.25 2.96
N LEU A 317 -14.61 -5.49 3.72
CA LEU A 317 -13.48 -6.36 3.32
C LEU A 317 -13.46 -7.69 4.09
N HIS A 318 -14.45 -7.93 4.96
CA HIS A 318 -14.58 -9.21 5.65
C HIS A 318 -14.83 -10.32 4.60
N GLU A 319 -14.22 -11.49 4.78
CA GLU A 319 -14.35 -12.64 3.88
C GLU A 319 -15.78 -13.20 3.77
N LYS A 320 -16.63 -12.92 4.79
CA LYS A 320 -18.04 -13.33 4.80
C LYS A 320 -18.92 -12.27 5.45
N PRO A 321 -19.19 -11.13 4.77
CA PRO A 321 -19.95 -10.03 5.34
C PRO A 321 -21.43 -10.39 5.55
N PHE A 322 -21.97 -11.28 4.72
CA PHE A 322 -23.36 -11.71 4.74
C PHE A 322 -23.45 -13.24 4.73
N ALA A 323 -24.31 -13.80 5.57
CA ALA A 323 -24.60 -15.23 5.57
C ALA A 323 -25.30 -15.63 4.26
N GLU A 324 -25.06 -16.87 3.81
CA GLU A 324 -25.79 -17.53 2.71
C GLU A 324 -25.67 -16.90 1.31
N VAL A 325 -24.81 -15.89 1.13
CA VAL A 325 -24.37 -15.36 -0.18
C VAL A 325 -22.87 -15.60 -0.38
N ASN A 326 -22.32 -15.40 -1.58
CA ASN A 326 -20.87 -15.57 -1.80
C ASN A 326 -20.01 -14.76 -0.81
N GLY A 327 -18.85 -15.32 -0.45
CA GLY A 327 -17.85 -14.61 0.33
C GLY A 327 -16.93 -13.78 -0.56
N SER A 328 -16.13 -12.91 0.04
CA SER A 328 -15.09 -12.13 -0.66
C SER A 328 -13.74 -12.82 -0.57
N GLY A 329 -13.18 -13.16 -1.73
CA GLY A 329 -11.86 -13.73 -1.90
C GLY A 329 -10.75 -12.71 -2.02
N LYS A 330 -9.51 -13.22 -1.93
CA LYS A 330 -8.30 -12.52 -2.36
C LYS A 330 -7.39 -13.52 -3.07
N HIS A 331 -7.49 -13.61 -4.40
CA HIS A 331 -6.69 -14.58 -5.16
C HIS A 331 -5.26 -14.07 -5.31
N ASN A 332 -4.31 -14.99 -5.22
CA ASN A 332 -2.88 -14.72 -5.33
C ASN A 332 -2.31 -15.51 -6.51
N ASN A 333 -2.26 -14.86 -7.68
CA ASN A 333 -1.66 -15.42 -8.89
C ASN A 333 -0.14 -15.33 -8.75
N TRP A 334 0.51 -16.47 -8.48
CA TRP A 334 1.94 -16.56 -8.16
C TRP A 334 2.73 -17.18 -9.30
N SER A 335 3.87 -16.59 -9.65
CA SER A 335 4.78 -17.10 -10.69
C SER A 335 6.24 -16.83 -10.41
#